data_AF-D0NZY9-F1
#
_entry.id   AF-D0NZY9-F1
#
_cell.length_a   1.000
_cell.length_b   1.000
_cell.length_c   1.000
_cell.angle_alpha   90.00
_cell.angle_beta   90.00
_cell.angle_gamma   90.00
#
_symmetry.space_group_name_H-M   'P 1'
#
loop_
_entity.id
_entity.type
_entity.pdbx_description
1 polymer ?
#
loop_
_entity_poly.entity_id
_entity_poly.type
_entity_poly.pdbx_seq_one_letter_code
_entity_poly.pdbx_strand_id
1 'polypeptide(L)'
;MADMPIERDTLIAQYVGEVISRAMYREREEKVRYPVNTNEVIDARFIGGIARFANHSCSPNCVMERWEVGGETCCGIFSVTAINKGEEITIKYGRAFVRDQVS
;
A
#
# COMPACT_ATOMS: atom_id res chain seq x y z
N MET A 1 -3.55 14.06 0.61
CA MET A 1 -4.98 14.37 0.76
C MET A 1 -5.65 14.20 -0.59
N ALA A 2 -6.94 13.85 -0.62
CA ALA A 2 -7.70 13.76 -1.86
C ALA A 2 -7.92 15.15 -2.46
N ASP A 3 -7.62 15.34 -3.74
CA ASP A 3 -7.81 16.60 -4.47
C ASP A 3 -9.21 16.72 -5.11
N MET A 4 -9.90 15.59 -5.25
CA MET A 4 -11.28 15.43 -5.69
C MET A 4 -12.01 14.37 -4.83
N PRO A 5 -13.35 14.29 -4.88
CA PRO A 5 -14.09 13.17 -4.28
C PRO A 5 -13.66 11.83 -4.89
N ILE A 6 -13.53 10.81 -4.04
CA ILE A 6 -13.14 9.45 -4.42
C ILE A 6 -14.26 8.51 -3.97
N GLU A 7 -14.78 7.70 -4.88
CA GLU A 7 -15.79 6.69 -4.56
C GLU A 7 -15.19 5.52 -3.79
N ARG A 8 -16.05 4.71 -3.15
CA ARG A 8 -15.64 3.45 -2.52
C ARG A 8 -15.03 2.50 -3.56
N ASP A 9 -14.11 1.64 -3.14
CA ASP A 9 -13.47 0.59 -3.93
C ASP A 9 -12.70 1.14 -5.17
N THR A 10 -12.22 2.39 -5.06
CA THR A 10 -11.42 3.05 -6.09
C THR A 10 -9.93 2.87 -5.80
N LEU A 11 -9.16 2.51 -6.82
CA LEU A 11 -7.71 2.54 -6.77
C LEU A 11 -7.23 4.00 -6.65
N ILE A 12 -6.54 4.32 -5.56
CA ILE A 12 -5.99 5.65 -5.31
C ILE A 12 -4.60 5.78 -5.91
N ALA A 13 -3.71 4.84 -5.57
CA ALA A 13 -2.34 4.82 -6.06
C ALA A 13 -1.70 3.45 -5.88
N GLN A 14 -0.81 3.08 -6.79
CA GLN A 14 0.05 1.91 -6.62
C GLN A 14 1.12 2.20 -5.56
N TYR A 15 1.41 1.23 -4.72
CA TYR A 15 2.53 1.27 -3.78
C TYR A 15 3.79 0.75 -4.47
N VAL A 16 4.59 1.67 -5.02
CA VAL A 16 5.81 1.34 -5.78
C VAL A 16 7.07 1.62 -4.97
N GLY A 17 8.14 0.88 -5.26
CA GLY A 17 9.47 1.06 -4.71
C GLY A 17 10.44 -0.04 -5.14
N GLU A 18 11.59 -0.13 -4.50
CA GLU A 18 12.58 -1.19 -4.75
C GLU A 18 12.03 -2.54 -4.24
N VAL A 19 12.02 -3.58 -5.07
CA VAL A 19 11.69 -4.94 -4.62
C VAL A 19 12.94 -5.57 -4.03
N ILE A 20 12.90 -5.90 -2.73
CA ILE A 20 14.02 -6.51 -2.02
C ILE A 20 13.61 -7.84 -1.38
N SER A 21 14.59 -8.73 -1.22
CA SER A 21 14.37 -10.01 -0.55
C SER A 21 14.12 -9.84 0.95
N ARG A 22 13.44 -10.82 1.55
CA ARG A 22 13.13 -10.86 2.98
C ARG A 22 14.39 -11.01 3.85
N ALA A 23 15.46 -11.56 3.30
CA ALA A 23 16.76 -11.60 3.97
C ALA A 23 17.32 -10.17 4.13
N MET A 24 17.37 -9.41 3.05
CA MET A 24 17.78 -8.00 3.06
C MET A 24 16.85 -7.13 3.93
N TYR A 25 15.56 -7.46 3.98
CA TYR A 25 14.61 -6.81 4.89
C TYR A 25 14.99 -6.97 6.36
N ARG A 26 15.35 -8.19 6.80
CA ARG A 26 15.68 -8.48 8.21
C ARG A 26 16.90 -7.71 8.67
N GLU A 27 17.89 -7.53 7.80
CA GLU A 27 19.11 -6.76 8.08
C GLU A 27 18.84 -5.25 8.22
N ARG A 28 17.79 -4.75 7.54
CA ARG A 28 17.43 -3.32 7.51
C ARG A 28 16.58 -2.87 8.71
N GLU A 29 16.20 -3.75 9.65
CA GLU A 29 15.47 -3.49 10.94
C GLU A 29 14.33 -2.43 10.94
N GLU A 30 13.62 -2.23 9.82
CA GLU A 30 12.74 -1.06 9.67
C GLU A 30 11.24 -1.37 9.49
N LYS A 31 10.43 -0.43 9.97
CA LYS A 31 9.03 -0.64 10.38
C LYS A 31 7.97 -0.58 9.27
N VAL A 32 8.24 0.03 8.10
CA VAL A 32 7.18 0.28 7.09
C VAL A 32 7.61 -0.21 5.71
N ARG A 33 7.25 -1.46 5.39
CA ARG A 33 7.33 -2.07 4.04
C ARG A 33 6.16 -3.03 3.85
N TYR A 34 5.63 -3.10 2.64
CA TYR A 34 4.49 -3.97 2.31
C TYR A 34 4.96 -5.23 1.58
N PRO A 35 4.51 -6.43 1.99
CA PRO A 35 4.94 -7.68 1.38
C PRO A 35 4.30 -7.84 0.00
N VAL A 36 5.14 -8.14 -0.98
CA VAL A 36 4.73 -8.60 -2.31
C VAL A 36 4.36 -10.07 -2.21
N ASN A 37 5.23 -10.87 -1.61
CA ASN A 37 4.96 -12.29 -1.36
C ASN A 37 5.66 -12.75 -0.07
N THR A 38 5.83 -14.05 0.11
CA THR A 38 6.46 -14.65 1.29
C THR A 38 7.94 -14.30 1.44
N ASN A 39 8.61 -14.00 0.32
CA ASN A 39 10.06 -13.80 0.19
C ASN A 39 10.46 -12.39 -0.23
N GLU A 40 9.53 -11.56 -0.70
CA GLU A 40 9.83 -10.24 -1.26
C GLU A 40 8.94 -9.14 -0.64
N VAL A 41 9.51 -7.94 -0.53
CA VAL A 41 8.85 -6.74 -0.01
C VAL A 41 9.15 -5.54 -0.89
N ILE A 42 8.21 -4.60 -0.98
CA ILE A 42 8.45 -3.29 -1.59
C ILE A 42 9.05 -2.33 -0.56
N ASP A 43 10.24 -1.81 -0.84
CA ASP A 43 10.97 -0.80 -0.09
C ASP A 43 10.85 0.57 -0.78
N ALA A 44 9.94 1.41 -0.29
CA ALA A 44 9.67 2.73 -0.85
C ALA A 44 10.51 3.87 -0.26
N ARG A 45 11.65 3.59 0.40
CA ARG A 45 12.44 4.60 1.14
C ARG A 45 13.15 5.59 0.24
N PHE A 46 13.89 5.08 -0.74
CA PHE A 46 14.72 5.88 -1.65
C PHE A 46 14.04 6.09 -3.00
N ILE A 47 13.30 5.08 -3.47
CA ILE A 47 12.56 5.09 -4.73
C ILE A 47 11.13 4.70 -4.38
N GLY A 48 10.15 5.54 -4.73
CA GLY A 48 8.74 5.24 -4.46
C GLY A 48 7.80 6.32 -4.95
N GLY A 49 6.51 5.98 -5.02
CA GLY A 49 5.45 6.87 -5.50
C GLY A 49 4.74 7.63 -4.37
N ILE A 50 3.71 8.41 -4.72
CA ILE A 50 2.96 9.23 -3.76
C ILE A 50 2.33 8.41 -2.61
N ALA A 51 2.00 7.14 -2.87
CA ALA A 51 1.43 6.21 -1.89
C ALA A 51 2.29 6.03 -0.62
N ARG A 52 3.61 6.30 -0.70
CA ARG A 52 4.52 6.20 0.45
C ARG A 52 4.21 7.20 1.58
N PHE A 53 3.46 8.26 1.27
CA PHE A 53 3.10 9.33 2.21
C PHE A 53 1.74 9.10 2.87
N ALA A 54 1.04 8.01 2.56
CA ALA A 54 -0.20 7.65 3.24
C ALA A 54 0.09 7.32 4.70
N ASN A 55 -0.51 8.08 5.61
CA ASN A 55 -0.27 7.95 7.05
C ASN A 55 -1.04 6.79 7.67
N HIS A 56 -0.62 6.42 8.88
CA HIS A 56 -1.29 5.40 9.67
C HIS A 56 -2.55 5.93 10.35
N SER A 57 -3.63 5.14 10.33
CA SER A 57 -4.79 5.31 11.22
C SER A 57 -5.26 3.96 11.79
N CYS A 58 -5.81 3.98 13.02
CA CYS A 58 -6.52 2.84 13.61
C CYS A 58 -7.89 2.59 12.97
N SER A 59 -8.48 3.65 12.39
CA SER A 59 -9.74 3.64 11.64
C SER A 59 -9.47 4.22 10.25
N PRO A 60 -8.78 3.48 9.36
CA PRO A 60 -8.38 3.98 8.06
C PRO A 60 -9.55 4.07 7.09
N ASN A 61 -9.47 4.99 6.14
CA ASN A 61 -10.39 5.09 5.01
C ASN A 61 -9.91 4.35 3.75
N CYS A 62 -8.68 3.79 3.79
CA CYS A 62 -8.11 3.00 2.71
C CYS A 62 -7.49 1.69 3.22
N VAL A 63 -7.27 0.76 2.29
CA VAL A 63 -6.60 -0.52 2.53
C VAL A 63 -5.53 -0.78 1.49
N MET A 64 -4.48 -1.52 1.86
CA MET A 64 -3.51 -2.04 0.91
C MET A 64 -4.05 -3.36 0.32
N GLU A 65 -4.09 -3.46 -0.99
CA GLU A 65 -4.48 -4.67 -1.70
C GLU A 65 -3.35 -5.16 -2.59
N ARG A 66 -3.22 -6.48 -2.67
CA ARG A 66 -2.28 -7.17 -3.55
C ARG A 66 -3.03 -7.79 -4.72
N TRP A 67 -2.50 -7.59 -5.91
CA TRP A 67 -3.09 -7.99 -7.18
C TRP A 67 -2.05 -8.67 -8.07
N GLU A 68 -2.45 -9.69 -8.82
CA GLU A 68 -1.66 -10.23 -9.92
C GLU A 68 -2.03 -9.49 -11.21
N VAL A 69 -1.07 -8.77 -11.79
CA VAL A 69 -1.25 -7.95 -12.98
C VAL A 69 -0.22 -8.36 -14.02
N GLY A 70 -0.66 -9.02 -15.09
CA GLY A 70 0.25 -9.43 -16.17
C GLY A 70 1.34 -10.43 -15.75
N GLY A 71 1.11 -11.22 -14.69
CA GLY A 71 2.09 -12.15 -14.13
C GLY A 71 3.04 -11.55 -13.09
N GLU A 72 2.85 -10.27 -12.74
CA GLU A 72 3.57 -9.60 -11.66
C GLU A 72 2.65 -9.29 -10.49
N THR A 73 3.14 -9.57 -9.27
CA THR A 73 2.46 -9.20 -8.05
C THR A 73 2.64 -7.71 -7.75
N CYS A 74 1.54 -6.98 -7.69
CA CYS A 74 1.47 -5.54 -7.46
C CYS A 74 0.72 -5.21 -6.16
N CYS A 75 1.06 -4.11 -5.50
CA CYS A 75 0.32 -3.59 -4.34
C CYS A 75 -0.30 -2.22 -4.65
N GLY A 76 -1.56 -2.01 -4.28
CA GLY A 76 -2.29 -0.75 -4.48
C GLY A 76 -3.04 -0.32 -3.23
N ILE A 77 -3.20 0.99 -3.05
CA ILE A 77 -4.07 1.56 -2.00
C ILE A 77 -5.45 1.78 -2.61
N PHE A 78 -6.47 1.19 -1.99
CA PHE A 78 -7.87 1.30 -2.40
C PHE A 78 -8.70 1.95 -1.30
N SER A 79 -9.69 2.77 -1.69
CA SER A 79 -10.66 3.34 -0.76
C SER A 79 -11.62 2.27 -0.24
N VAL A 80 -11.88 2.22 1.07
CA VAL A 80 -12.88 1.31 1.67
C VAL A 80 -14.21 2.00 2.00
N THR A 81 -14.23 3.32 1.87
CA THR A 81 -15.39 4.21 1.97
C THR A 81 -15.27 5.30 0.89
N ALA A 82 -16.34 6.04 0.63
CA ALA A 82 -16.19 7.30 -0.10
C ALA A 82 -15.29 8.26 0.69
N ILE A 83 -14.50 9.08 -0.02
CA ILE A 83 -13.55 10.05 0.54
C ILE A 83 -13.85 11.41 -0.08
N ASN A 84 -14.10 12.42 0.73
CA ASN A 84 -14.36 13.77 0.28
C ASN A 84 -13.06 14.48 -0.14
N LYS A 85 -13.19 15.46 -1.03
CA LYS A 85 -12.09 16.37 -1.35
C LYS A 85 -11.53 17.00 -0.07
N GLY A 86 -10.20 16.97 0.08
CA GLY A 86 -9.47 17.50 1.22
C GLY A 86 -9.25 16.51 2.36
N GLU A 87 -9.94 15.36 2.37
CA GLU A 87 -9.71 14.34 3.40
C GLU A 87 -8.33 13.68 3.24
N GLU A 88 -7.75 13.30 4.38
CA GLU A 88 -6.49 12.58 4.41
C GLU A 88 -6.69 11.12 4.01
N ILE A 89 -5.78 10.60 3.19
CA ILE A 89 -5.73 9.20 2.80
C ILE A 89 -4.92 8.46 3.87
N THR A 90 -5.55 7.51 4.56
CA THR A 90 -4.93 6.77 5.67
C THR A 90 -5.08 5.28 5.51
N ILE A 91 -4.07 4.53 5.97
CA ILE A 91 -4.01 3.06 5.90
C ILE A 91 -3.63 2.49 7.27
N LYS A 92 -3.92 1.19 7.48
CA LYS A 92 -3.42 0.49 8.67
C LYS A 92 -2.03 -0.08 8.40
N TYR A 93 -1.03 0.36 9.16
CA TYR A 93 0.33 -0.14 9.00
C TYR A 93 0.44 -1.55 9.54
N GLY A 94 1.14 -2.40 8.80
CA GLY A 94 1.44 -3.77 9.20
C GLY A 94 1.13 -4.76 8.10
N ARG A 95 1.96 -5.80 8.01
CA ARG A 95 1.87 -6.84 6.97
C ARG A 95 0.53 -7.58 6.96
N ALA A 96 -0.12 -7.68 8.12
CA ALA A 96 -1.41 -8.35 8.29
C ALA A 96 -2.60 -7.58 7.70
N PHE A 97 -2.39 -6.34 7.23
CA PHE A 97 -3.45 -5.48 6.71
C PHE A 97 -3.39 -5.31 5.19
N VAL A 98 -2.64 -6.19 4.51
CA VAL A 98 -2.70 -6.34 3.05
C VAL A 98 -3.77 -7.37 2.72
N ARG A 99 -4.74 -7.01 1.89
CA ARG A 99 -5.75 -7.93 1.37
C ARG A 99 -5.23 -8.58 0.09
N ASP A 100 -5.33 -9.90 0.00
CA ASP A 100 -5.11 -10.61 -1.26
C ASP A 100 -6.42 -10.57 -2.05
N GLN A 101 -6.38 -10.02 -3.26
CA GLN A 101 -7.48 -10.15 -4.21
C GLN A 101 -7.20 -11.37 -5.08
N VAL A 102 -8.11 -12.35 -4.99
CA VAL A 102 -8.06 -13.54 -5.85
C VAL A 102 -8.90 -13.20 -7.08
N SER A 103 -8.25 -13.21 -8.25
CA SER A 103 -8.90 -13.07 -9.56
C SER A 103 -10.00 -14.09 -9.78
#